data_AF-A0A9X6BLR4-F1
#
_entry.id   AF-A0A9X6BLR4-F1
#
_cell.length_a   1.000
_cell.length_b   1.000
_cell.length_c   1.000
_cell.angle_alpha   90.00
_cell.angle_beta   90.00
_cell.angle_gamma   90.00
#
_symmetry.space_group_name_H-M   'P 1'
#
loop_
_entity.id
_entity.type
_entity.pdbx_description
1 polymer ?
#
loop_
_entity_poly.entity_id
_entity_poly.type
_entity_poly.pdbx_seq_one_letter_code
_entity_poly.pdbx_strand_id
1 'polypeptide(L)'
;MHSKREQWAEHVQAWRVNGLSQVAWCREQGLSLASFGYWRRRLAKGPVAPAGELPLRVQPVAAPDSAATVQLHLAGGMRLSLVQVDPAWLVGLLRALGAC
;
A
#
# COMPACT_ATOMS: atom_id res chain seq x y z
N MET A 1 9.95 3.90 -33.58
CA MET A 1 10.70 4.84 -32.73
C MET A 1 10.03 4.84 -31.36
N HIS A 2 10.62 4.20 -30.36
CA HIS A 2 10.06 4.22 -29.00
C HIS A 2 10.27 5.61 -28.39
N SER A 3 9.19 6.20 -27.90
CA SER A 3 9.24 7.43 -27.13
C SER A 3 10.13 7.24 -25.91
N LYS A 4 10.81 8.30 -25.50
CA LYS A 4 11.60 8.33 -24.25
C LYS A 4 10.76 7.80 -23.07
N ARG A 5 9.46 8.11 -23.04
CA ARG A 5 8.55 7.62 -22.01
C ARG A 5 8.43 6.09 -21.99
N GLU A 6 8.39 5.45 -23.15
CA GLU A 6 8.27 3.97 -23.26
C GLU A 6 9.54 3.28 -22.79
N GLN A 7 10.71 3.80 -23.18
CA GLN A 7 12.02 3.30 -22.75
C GLN A 7 12.15 3.35 -21.21
N TRP A 8 11.77 4.48 -20.61
CA TRP A 8 11.78 4.60 -19.15
C TRP A 8 10.69 3.76 -18.47
N ALA A 9 9.57 3.50 -19.13
CA ALA A 9 8.54 2.61 -18.61
C ALA A 9 9.07 1.17 -18.53
N GLU A 10 9.77 0.71 -19.57
CA GLU A 10 10.42 -0.60 -19.60
C GLU A 10 11.42 -0.75 -18.44
N HIS A 11 12.33 0.21 -18.26
CA HIS A 11 13.28 0.18 -17.14
C HIS A 11 12.59 0.15 -15.77
N VAL A 12 11.49 0.89 -15.58
CA VAL A 12 10.77 0.91 -14.30
C VAL A 12 10.00 -0.39 -14.06
N GLN A 13 9.47 -1.03 -15.10
CA GLN A 13 8.81 -2.33 -14.98
C GLN A 13 9.82 -3.43 -14.69
N ALA A 14 10.93 -3.46 -15.42
CA ALA A 14 12.02 -4.40 -15.16
C ALA A 14 12.54 -4.26 -13.72
N TRP A 15 12.73 -3.04 -13.22
CA TRP A 15 13.10 -2.81 -11.81
C TRP A 15 12.10 -3.40 -10.81
N ARG A 16 10.79 -3.25 -11.04
CA ARG A 16 9.75 -3.76 -10.13
C ARG A 16 9.77 -5.27 -9.98
N VAL A 17 10.11 -6.00 -11.05
CA VAL A 17 10.16 -7.47 -11.05
C VAL A 17 11.43 -7.98 -10.37
N ASN A 18 12.55 -7.24 -10.50
CA ASN A 18 13.84 -7.67 -9.94
C ASN A 18 13.94 -7.54 -8.41
N GLY A 19 13.04 -6.81 -7.75
CA GLY A 19 13.04 -6.67 -6.28
C GLY A 19 14.25 -5.93 -5.70
N LEU A 20 15.13 -5.40 -6.55
CA LEU A 20 16.33 -4.66 -6.16
C LEU A 20 16.00 -3.27 -5.63
N SER A 21 16.89 -2.71 -4.80
CA SER A 21 16.80 -1.30 -4.44
C SER A 21 17.00 -0.41 -5.67
N GLN A 22 16.42 0.78 -5.66
CA GLN A 22 16.55 1.75 -6.75
C GLN A 22 18.01 2.05 -7.10
N VAL A 23 18.87 2.14 -6.09
CA VAL A 23 20.30 2.47 -6.26
C VAL A 23 21.05 1.30 -6.91
N ALA A 24 20.77 0.06 -6.49
CA ALA A 24 21.39 -1.13 -7.08
C ALA A 24 21.01 -1.27 -8.56
N TRP A 25 19.72 -1.14 -8.88
CA TRP A 25 19.24 -1.17 -10.26
C TRP A 25 19.87 -0.08 -11.15
N CYS A 26 19.96 1.15 -10.64
CA CYS A 26 20.58 2.24 -11.39
C CYS A 26 22.08 1.98 -11.66
N ARG A 27 22.79 1.36 -10.71
CA ARG A 27 24.21 0.99 -10.88
C ARG A 27 24.38 -0.11 -11.92
N GLU A 28 23.59 -1.17 -11.86
CA GLU A 28 23.68 -2.30 -12.80
C GLU A 28 23.33 -1.90 -14.23
N GLN A 29 22.31 -1.05 -14.40
CA GLN A 29 21.83 -0.62 -15.72
C GLN A 29 22.51 0.66 -16.24
N GLY A 30 23.49 1.22 -15.49
CA GLY A 30 24.16 2.46 -15.87
C GLY A 30 23.24 3.68 -15.94
N LEU A 31 22.14 3.67 -15.18
CA LEU A 31 21.14 4.74 -15.19
C LEU A 31 21.47 5.80 -14.13
N SER A 32 21.20 7.07 -14.45
CA SER A 32 21.23 8.14 -13.45
C SER A 32 20.10 7.96 -12.45
N LEU A 33 20.45 7.93 -11.16
CA LEU A 33 19.48 7.84 -10.06
C LEU A 33 18.47 8.99 -10.10
N ALA A 34 18.92 10.20 -10.45
CA ALA A 34 18.07 11.38 -10.57
C ALA A 34 17.05 11.23 -11.70
N SER A 35 17.50 10.79 -12.88
CA SER A 35 16.62 10.56 -14.03
C SER A 35 15.65 9.42 -13.77
N PHE A 36 16.11 8.31 -13.19
CA PHE A 36 15.25 7.18 -12.85
C PHE A 36 14.21 7.57 -11.79
N GLY A 37 14.59 8.32 -10.76
CA GLY A 37 13.65 8.86 -9.77
C GLY A 37 12.64 9.85 -10.33
N TYR A 38 13.03 10.66 -11.32
CA TYR A 38 12.13 11.54 -12.06
C TYR A 38 11.10 10.73 -12.87
N TRP A 39 11.56 9.79 -13.70
CA TRP A 39 10.70 8.97 -14.56
C TRP A 39 9.80 8.03 -13.76
N ARG A 40 10.28 7.43 -12.67
CA ARG A 40 9.45 6.63 -11.76
C ARG A 40 8.27 7.43 -11.22
N ARG A 41 8.50 8.68 -10.79
CA ARG A 41 7.42 9.58 -10.33
C ARG A 41 6.49 9.97 -11.47
N ARG A 42 7.05 10.31 -12.63
CA ARG A 42 6.31 10.74 -13.82
C ARG A 42 5.47 9.61 -14.44
N LEU A 43 5.86 8.35 -14.28
CA LEU A 43 5.11 7.19 -14.76
C LEU A 43 4.10 6.68 -13.72
N ALA A 44 4.34 6.91 -12.43
CA ALA A 44 3.39 6.60 -11.36
C ALA A 44 2.20 7.58 -11.33
N LYS A 45 2.44 8.85 -11.67
CA LYS A 45 1.36 9.80 -11.96
C LYS A 45 0.96 9.56 -13.42
N GLY A 46 -0.22 8.99 -13.68
CA GLY A 46 -0.82 8.96 -15.03
C GLY A 46 -0.82 10.36 -15.68
N PRO A 47 -1.13 10.51 -16.98
CA PRO A 47 -0.95 11.78 -17.72
C PRO A 47 -1.36 12.99 -16.89
N VAL A 48 -0.37 13.78 -16.47
CA VAL A 48 -0.53 14.86 -15.50
C VAL A 48 -0.94 16.12 -16.25
N ALA A 49 -2.16 16.59 -15.99
CA ALA A 49 -2.62 17.94 -16.28
C ALA A 49 -1.66 18.98 -15.65
N PRO A 50 -1.52 20.19 -16.23
CA PRO A 50 -0.43 21.12 -15.92
C PRO A 50 -0.36 21.49 -14.44
N ALA A 51 0.89 21.72 -14.01
CA ALA A 51 1.30 21.91 -12.63
C ALA A 51 0.66 23.14 -11.98
N GLY A 52 -0.11 22.88 -10.94
CA GLY A 52 -0.54 23.80 -9.90
C GLY A 52 -1.24 22.94 -8.86
N GLU A 53 -0.88 23.09 -7.59
CA GLU A 53 -1.37 22.29 -6.45
C GLU A 53 -0.64 20.96 -6.27
N LEU A 54 0.05 20.83 -5.13
CA LEU A 54 0.55 19.55 -4.63
C LEU A 54 -0.67 18.66 -4.36
N PRO A 55 -0.91 17.58 -5.11
CA PRO A 55 -1.94 16.64 -4.69
C PRO A 55 -1.30 15.81 -3.59
N LEU A 56 -1.58 16.17 -2.34
CA LEU A 56 -1.54 15.23 -1.24
C LEU A 56 -2.52 14.12 -1.60
N ARG A 57 -2.00 13.09 -2.26
CA ARG A 57 -2.77 11.89 -2.59
C ARG A 57 -2.90 11.13 -1.29
N VAL A 58 -3.97 11.40 -0.56
CA VAL A 58 -4.48 10.51 0.47
C VAL A 58 -4.68 9.18 -0.25
N GLN A 59 -3.82 8.19 0.00
CA GLN A 59 -4.11 6.85 -0.44
C GLN A 59 -5.42 6.49 0.25
N PRO A 60 -6.49 6.16 -0.49
CA PRO A 60 -7.52 5.37 0.14
C PRO A 60 -6.80 4.09 0.52
N VAL A 61 -6.57 3.89 1.82
CA VAL A 61 -6.51 2.55 2.36
C VAL A 61 -7.73 1.90 1.77
N ALA A 62 -7.52 0.94 0.87
CA ALA A 62 -8.58 0.11 0.34
C ALA A 62 -9.44 -0.23 1.55
N ALA A 63 -10.70 0.21 1.53
CA ALA A 63 -11.64 -0.20 2.56
C ALA A 63 -11.46 -1.71 2.63
N PRO A 64 -10.98 -2.28 3.75
CA PRO A 64 -10.99 -3.71 3.86
C PRO A 64 -12.43 -4.09 3.57
N ASP A 65 -12.60 -5.00 2.61
CA ASP A 65 -13.85 -5.70 2.35
C ASP A 65 -14.62 -5.74 3.67
N SER A 66 -15.76 -5.07 3.72
CA SER A 66 -16.50 -4.79 4.95
C SER A 66 -17.12 -6.07 5.52
N ALA A 67 -16.32 -7.10 5.74
CA ALA A 67 -16.54 -8.05 6.79
C ALA A 67 -16.39 -7.27 8.10
N ALA A 68 -17.52 -6.90 8.68
CA ALA A 68 -17.60 -6.27 9.99
C ALA A 68 -16.72 -7.03 10.97
N THR A 69 -15.53 -6.49 11.21
CA THR A 69 -14.52 -7.09 12.07
C THR A 69 -14.70 -6.48 13.45
N VAL A 70 -15.12 -7.29 14.41
CA VAL A 70 -15.26 -6.87 15.80
C VAL A 70 -13.91 -7.07 16.48
N GLN A 71 -13.31 -5.97 16.94
CA GLN A 71 -12.06 -6.02 17.70
C GLN A 71 -12.36 -5.78 19.18
N LEU A 72 -12.01 -6.74 20.02
CA LEU A 72 -12.16 -6.66 21.47
C LEU A 72 -10.80 -6.43 22.12
N HIS A 73 -10.72 -5.42 22.99
CA HIS A 73 -9.58 -5.19 23.87
C HIS A 73 -9.96 -5.63 25.28
N LEU A 74 -9.20 -6.58 25.82
CA LEU A 74 -9.40 -7.14 27.15
C LEU A 74 -8.36 -6.59 28.13
N ALA A 75 -8.67 -6.68 29.43
CA ALA A 75 -7.71 -6.35 30.48
C ALA A 75 -6.44 -7.23 30.33
N GLY A 76 -5.26 -6.63 30.48
CA GLY A 76 -3.98 -7.31 30.23
C GLY A 76 -3.42 -7.14 28.82
N GLY A 77 -4.05 -6.31 27.97
CA GLY A 77 -3.52 -5.98 26.64
C GLY A 77 -3.83 -7.01 25.57
N MET A 78 -4.65 -8.02 25.88
CA MET A 78 -5.05 -9.03 24.92
C MET A 78 -6.05 -8.44 23.90
N ARG A 79 -5.81 -8.72 22.62
CA ARG A 79 -6.62 -8.23 21.51
C ARG A 79 -7.17 -9.41 20.72
N LEU A 80 -8.50 -9.49 20.64
CA LEU A 80 -9.19 -10.47 19.82
C LEU A 80 -9.78 -9.76 18.60
N SER A 81 -9.54 -10.33 17.42
CA SER A 81 -10.12 -9.86 16.16
C SER A 81 -11.03 -10.95 15.61
N LEU A 82 -12.30 -10.62 15.43
CA LEU A 82 -13.34 -11.56 15.04
C LEU A 82 -14.01 -11.07 13.76
N VAL A 83 -14.26 -11.97 12.81
CA VAL A 83 -14.96 -11.68 11.55
C VAL A 83 -16.28 -12.44 11.51
N GLN A 84 -17.36 -11.80 11.01
CA GLN A 84 -18.69 -12.43 10.86
C GLN A 84 -19.24 -13.00 12.19
N VAL A 85 -19.45 -12.12 13.17
CA VAL A 85 -19.86 -12.51 14.53
C VAL A 85 -21.37 -12.42 14.73
N ASP A 86 -21.97 -13.50 15.25
CA ASP A 86 -23.34 -13.48 15.76
C ASP A 86 -23.42 -12.74 17.12
N PRO A 87 -24.38 -11.81 17.30
CA PRO A 87 -24.47 -11.00 18.52
C PRO A 87 -24.79 -11.83 19.77
N ALA A 88 -25.53 -12.93 19.67
CA ALA A 88 -25.85 -13.77 20.84
C ALA A 88 -24.61 -14.52 21.33
N TRP A 89 -23.80 -15.03 20.41
CA TRP A 89 -22.51 -15.63 20.74
C TRP A 89 -21.54 -14.60 21.36
N LEU A 90 -21.48 -13.38 20.82
CA LEU A 90 -20.60 -12.33 21.35
C LEU A 90 -20.95 -11.97 22.79
N VAL A 91 -22.24 -11.87 23.13
CA VAL A 91 -22.68 -11.64 24.51
C VAL A 91 -22.27 -12.79 25.43
N GLY A 92 -22.36 -14.03 24.97
CA GLY A 92 -21.87 -15.20 25.71
C GLY A 92 -20.37 -15.12 26.01
N LEU A 93 -19.57 -14.79 24.99
CA LEU A 93 -18.12 -14.63 25.13
C LEU A 93 -17.76 -13.49 26.10
N LEU A 94 -18.41 -12.32 25.98
CA LEU A 94 -18.17 -11.18 26.87
C LEU A 94 -18.55 -11.50 28.31
N ARG A 95 -19.63 -12.24 28.53
CA ARG A 95 -20.02 -12.72 29.86
C ARG A 95 -19.01 -13.71 30.43
N ALA A 96 -18.52 -14.66 29.63
CA ALA A 96 -17.50 -15.61 30.07
C ALA A 96 -16.19 -14.93 30.44
N LEU A 97 -15.78 -13.90 29.69
CA LEU A 97 -14.56 -13.14 29.96
C LEU A 97 -14.69 -12.18 31.15
N GLY A 98 -15.88 -11.64 31.40
CA GLY A 98 -16.18 -10.78 32.56
C GLY A 98 -16.57 -11.54 33.83
N ALA A 99 -16.68 -12.86 33.78
CA ALA A 99 -17.04 -13.71 34.92
C ALA A 99 -15.82 -14.33 35.64
N CYS A 100 -14.61 -13.86 35.32
CA CYS A 100 -13.37 -14.19 36.04
C CYS A 100 -12.97 -13.07 37.01
#